data_AF-A0A2I1D927-F1
#
_entry.id   AF-A0A2I1D927-F1
#
_cell.length_a   1.000
_cell.length_b   1.000
_cell.length_c   1.000
_cell.angle_alpha   90.00
_cell.angle_beta   90.00
_cell.angle_gamma   90.00
#
_symmetry.space_group_name_H-M   'P 1'
#
loop_
_entity.id
_entity.type
_entity.pdbx_description
1 polymer ?
#
loop_
_entity_poly.entity_id
_entity_poly.type
_entity_poly.pdbx_seq_one_letter_code
_entity_poly.pdbx_strand_id
1 'polypeptide(L)'
;MIFESKYPLPEVPETDVFNYIFHHGRRPYPCSRVLYCVDRTGETLTLAQLEEKSRRFADAIRSEYGIMPKDVVGILAQDKSKS
;
A
#
# COMPACT_ATOMS: atom_id res chain seq x y z
N MET A 1 -29.73 4.86 -19.00
CA MET A 1 -30.22 4.59 -17.64
C MET A 1 -29.06 4.76 -16.69
N ILE A 2 -29.19 5.59 -15.64
CA ILE A 2 -28.14 5.84 -14.64
C ILE A 2 -28.58 5.16 -13.34
N PHE A 3 -27.68 4.38 -12.74
CA PHE A 3 -27.91 3.73 -11.45
C PHE A 3 -26.97 4.38 -10.42
N GLU A 4 -27.53 4.83 -9.30
CA GLU A 4 -26.77 5.43 -8.21
C GLU A 4 -26.79 4.52 -6.97
N SER A 5 -25.69 4.53 -6.22
CA SER A 5 -25.56 3.81 -4.96
C SER A 5 -26.59 4.32 -3.93
N LYS A 6 -27.14 3.43 -3.13
CA LYS A 6 -27.98 3.80 -1.97
C LYS A 6 -27.17 4.35 -0.78
N TYR A 7 -25.85 4.18 -0.81
CA TYR A 7 -24.94 4.65 0.23
C TYR A 7 -24.26 5.95 -0.18
N PRO A 8 -24.06 6.89 0.76
CA PRO A 8 -23.29 8.09 0.48
C PRO A 8 -21.87 7.71 0.04
N LEU A 9 -21.32 8.53 -0.85
CA LEU A 9 -19.92 8.40 -1.21
C LEU A 9 -19.06 8.67 0.04
N PRO A 10 -17.99 7.91 0.26
CA PRO A 10 -17.01 8.28 1.27
C PRO A 10 -16.39 9.63 0.90
N GLU A 11 -15.97 10.38 1.91
CA GLU A 11 -15.23 11.62 1.69
C GLU A 11 -13.96 11.33 0.88
N VAL A 12 -13.67 12.23 -0.07
CA VAL A 12 -12.45 12.12 -0.86
C VAL A 12 -11.27 12.43 0.06
N PRO A 13 -10.28 11.54 0.19
CA PRO A 13 -9.13 11.79 1.04
C PRO A 13 -8.31 12.98 0.53
N GLU A 14 -7.92 13.89 1.43
CA GLU A 14 -7.03 15.02 1.11
C GLU A 14 -5.53 14.65 1.14
N THR A 15 -5.23 13.37 1.34
CA THR A 15 -3.87 12.85 1.51
C THR A 15 -3.53 11.85 0.41
N ASP A 16 -2.23 11.64 0.15
CA ASP A 16 -1.79 10.66 -0.82
C ASP A 16 -2.13 9.23 -0.37
N VAL A 17 -2.07 8.29 -1.33
CA VAL A 17 -2.47 6.89 -1.10
C VAL A 17 -1.67 6.23 0.02
N PHE A 18 -0.37 6.54 0.18
CA PHE A 18 0.44 5.96 1.24
C PHE A 18 -0.03 6.44 2.61
N ASN A 19 -0.19 7.75 2.78
CA ASN A 19 -0.66 8.32 4.04
C ASN A 19 -2.12 7.96 4.34
N TYR A 20 -2.96 7.81 3.31
CA TYR A 20 -4.31 7.27 3.47
C TYR A 20 -4.27 5.84 4.01
N ILE A 21 -3.43 4.98 3.44
CA ILE A 21 -3.31 3.58 3.86
C ILE A 21 -2.77 3.47 5.29
N PHE A 22 -1.69 4.17 5.63
CA PHE A 22 -0.98 3.94 6.89
C PHE A 22 -1.45 4.83 8.06
N HIS A 23 -1.99 6.03 7.79
CA HIS A 23 -2.20 7.04 8.83
C HIS A 23 -3.64 7.57 8.95
N HIS A 24 -4.42 7.65 7.86
CA HIS A 24 -5.70 8.41 7.88
C HIS A 24 -6.94 7.63 7.45
N GLY A 25 -6.84 6.79 6.43
CA GLY A 25 -7.98 6.16 5.75
C GLY A 25 -8.58 4.96 6.46
N ARG A 26 -8.08 4.62 7.65
CA ARG A 26 -8.42 3.41 8.37
C ARG A 26 -8.99 3.76 9.74
N ARG A 27 -10.00 3.00 10.17
CA ARG A 27 -10.32 2.90 11.60
C ARG A 27 -9.05 2.51 12.36
N PRO A 28 -8.88 2.91 13.64
CA PRO A 28 -7.70 2.55 14.43
C PRO A 28 -7.37 1.06 14.28
N TYR A 29 -6.23 0.78 13.65
CA TYR A 29 -5.82 -0.58 13.29
C TYR A 29 -4.43 -0.83 13.89
N PRO A 30 -4.25 -1.90 14.69
CA PRO A 30 -2.98 -2.12 15.40
C PRO A 30 -1.80 -2.30 14.44
N CYS A 31 -0.70 -1.60 14.71
CA CYS A 31 0.55 -1.73 13.97
C CYS A 31 1.09 -3.18 13.93
N SER A 32 0.79 -3.99 14.95
CA SER A 32 1.20 -5.39 15.09
C SER A 32 0.34 -6.39 14.31
N ARG A 33 -0.78 -5.96 13.71
CA ARG A 33 -1.64 -6.87 12.95
C ARG A 33 -0.97 -7.28 11.63
N VAL A 34 -0.96 -8.58 11.37
CA VAL A 34 -0.57 -9.15 10.08
C VAL A 34 -1.55 -8.71 9.00
N LEU A 35 -1.03 -8.12 7.92
CA LEU A 35 -1.78 -7.68 6.74
C LEU A 35 -1.39 -8.43 5.46
N TYR A 36 -0.21 -9.04 5.43
CA TYR A 36 0.26 -9.78 4.27
C TYR A 36 0.90 -11.09 4.72
N CYS A 37 0.61 -12.16 3.99
CA CYS A 37 1.20 -13.48 4.18
C CYS A 37 1.76 -13.92 2.83
N VAL A 38 3.02 -14.33 2.81
CA VAL A 38 3.67 -14.87 1.62
C VAL A 38 3.29 -16.34 1.51
N ASP A 39 2.55 -16.67 0.46
CA ASP A 39 2.25 -18.06 0.17
C ASP A 39 3.54 -18.84 -0.11
N ARG A 40 3.62 -20.05 0.44
CA ARG A 40 4.77 -20.99 0.46
C ARG A 40 5.85 -20.77 1.52
N THR A 41 6.15 -19.56 1.97
CA THR A 41 7.15 -19.36 3.04
C THR A 41 6.53 -19.20 4.42
N GLY A 42 5.24 -18.81 4.49
CA GLY A 42 4.59 -18.48 5.75
C GLY A 42 5.11 -17.19 6.37
N GLU A 43 5.95 -16.43 5.65
CA GLU A 43 6.40 -15.11 6.11
C GLU A 43 5.20 -14.18 6.18
N THR A 44 5.07 -13.48 7.31
CA THR A 44 4.00 -12.53 7.53
C THR A 44 4.58 -11.13 7.67
N LEU A 45 3.85 -10.14 7.17
CA LEU A 45 4.15 -8.74 7.39
C LEU A 45 3.02 -8.08 8.17
N THR A 46 3.37 -7.48 9.29
CA THR A 46 2.48 -6.61 10.04
C THR A 46 2.29 -5.28 9.31
N LEU A 47 1.28 -4.51 9.73
CA LEU A 47 1.06 -3.16 9.22
C LEU A 47 2.32 -2.29 9.34
N ALA A 48 2.99 -2.31 10.50
CA ALA A 48 4.24 -1.56 10.70
C ALA A 48 5.36 -2.03 9.77
N GLN A 49 5.54 -3.35 9.62
CA GLN A 49 6.57 -3.90 8.73
C GLN A 49 6.31 -3.56 7.27
N LEU A 50 5.04 -3.53 6.85
CA LEU A 50 4.68 -3.13 5.50
C LEU A 50 4.96 -1.65 5.26
N GLU A 51 4.66 -0.79 6.22
CA GLU A 51 4.99 0.64 6.16
C GLU A 51 6.51 0.85 6.05
N GLU A 52 7.28 0.21 6.93
CA GLU A 52 8.73 0.31 6.97
C GLU A 52 9.38 -0.18 5.67
N LYS A 53 9.00 -1.38 5.19
CA LYS A 53 9.52 -1.93 3.93
C LYS A 53 9.18 -1.03 2.74
N SER A 54 7.98 -0.43 2.73
CA SER A 54 7.57 0.48 1.67
C SER A 54 8.40 1.77 1.66
N ARG A 55 8.68 2.36 2.83
CA ARG A 55 9.57 3.54 2.95
C ARG A 55 10.99 3.23 2.48
N ARG A 56 11.54 2.10 2.94
CA ARG A 56 12.88 1.65 2.52
C ARG A 56 12.97 1.43 1.02
N PHE A 57 11.93 0.85 0.41
CA PHE A 57 11.86 0.70 -1.04
C PHE A 57 11.85 2.06 -1.74
N ALA A 58 11.03 3.02 -1.27
CA ALA A 58 10.98 4.37 -1.82
C ALA A 58 12.33 5.10 -1.76
N ASP A 59 13.04 5.00 -0.62
CA ASP A 59 14.38 5.58 -0.48
C ASP A 59 15.40 4.93 -1.42
N ALA A 60 15.35 3.60 -1.56
CA ALA A 60 16.24 2.87 -2.46
C ALA A 60 15.98 3.25 -3.93
N ILE A 61 14.73 3.31 -4.38
CA ILE A 61 14.45 3.65 -5.78
C ILE A 61 14.83 5.10 -6.11
N ARG A 62 14.70 6.02 -5.15
CA ARG A 62 15.16 7.41 -5.31
C ARG A 62 16.68 7.49 -5.37
N SER A 63 17.37 6.76 -4.48
CA SER A 63 18.85 6.75 -4.40
C SER A 63 19.48 6.13 -5.64
N GLU A 64 19.04 4.93 -6.01
CA GLU A 64 19.71 4.11 -7.02
C GLU A 64 19.33 4.49 -8.45
N TYR A 65 18.09 4.95 -8.67
CA TYR A 65 17.57 5.23 -10.00
C TYR A 65 17.20 6.69 -10.22
N GLY A 66 17.39 7.55 -9.21
CA GLY A 66 17.10 8.98 -9.33
C GLY A 66 15.62 9.29 -9.57
N ILE A 67 14.71 8.38 -9.19
CA ILE A 67 13.26 8.55 -9.42
C ILE A 67 12.74 9.78 -8.69
N MET A 68 12.00 10.62 -9.42
CA MET A 68 11.42 11.87 -8.96
C MET A 68 9.88 11.81 -8.96
N PRO A 69 9.21 12.73 -8.24
CA PRO A 69 7.77 12.88 -8.34
C PRO A 69 7.33 13.05 -9.81
N LYS A 70 6.26 12.34 -10.20
CA LYS A 70 5.69 12.26 -11.56
C LYS A 70 6.38 11.29 -12.53
N ASP A 71 7.50 10.69 -12.14
CA ASP A 71 8.08 9.60 -12.93
C ASP A 71 7.18 8.35 -12.87
N VAL A 72 7.20 7.58 -13.95
CA VAL A 72 6.42 6.35 -14.08
C VAL A 72 7.34 5.15 -13.90
N VAL A 73 7.00 4.27 -12.96
CA VAL A 73 7.75 3.03 -12.68
C VAL A 73 6.92 1.83 -13.13
N GLY A 74 7.53 0.96 -13.93
CA GLY A 74 6.95 -0.34 -14.29
C GLY A 74 7.32 -1.41 -13.26
N ILE A 75 6.33 -2.11 -12.72
CA ILE A 75 6.55 -3.25 -11.81
C ILE A 75 6.27 -4.54 -12.59
N LEU A 76 7.33 -5.26 -12.94
CA LEU A 76 7.22 -6.62 -13.47
C LEU A 76 7.58 -7.61 -12.36
N ALA A 77 6.54 -8.16 -11.73
CA ALA A 77 6.69 -9.17 -10.69
C ALA A 77 5.77 -10.35 -10.99
N GLN A 78 6.26 -11.56 -10.70
CA GLN A 78 5.36 -12.70 -10.56
C GLN A 78 4.65 -12.57 -9.22
N ASP A 79 3.33 -12.81 -9.24
CA ASP A 79 2.57 -12.84 -8.02
C ASP A 79 3.12 -13.97 -7.13
N LYS A 80 3.68 -13.59 -5.98
CA LYS A 80 4.14 -14.54 -4.97
C LYS A 80 2.95 -15.20 -4.24
N SER A 81 1.72 -14.69 -4.44
CA SER A 81 0.47 -15.13 -3.82
C SER A 81 -0.49 -15.92 -4.74
N LYS A 82 -0.08 -16.28 -5.96
CA LYS A 82 -0.87 -17.17 -6.82
C LYS A 82 -0.17 -18.49 -7.10
N SER A 83 -0.92 -19.57 -6.86
CA SER A 83 -0.61 -20.95 -7.22
C SER A 83 -0.42 -21.10 -8.72
#